data_AF-A0A938RIF8-F1
#
_entry.id   AF-A0A938RIF8-F1
#
_cell.length_a   1.000
_cell.length_b   1.000
_cell.length_c   1.000
_cell.angle_alpha   90.00
_cell.angle_beta   90.00
_cell.angle_gamma   90.00
#
_symmetry.space_group_name_H-M   'P 1'
#
loop_
_entity.id
_entity.type
_entity.pdbx_description
1 polymer ?
#
loop_
_entity_poly.entity_id
_entity_poly.type
_entity_poly.pdbx_seq_one_letter_code
_entity_poly.pdbx_strand_id
1 'polypeptide(L)'
;MAQHPLLPFMEAHGKLLGTSLKDLTVDALRSLFGHVYYIWRTFKPALGEEDGLKYYGNVWAELAKLGFAGAMAKFGLKEVKDLPTLGKIVEDCFTGVPALYITRRNEKDEHVGHVLWCANPAYGPNDNTYCRHDYYRQEVYLTYVYLWALIEEAKKSGLKEDVLVELPSGRCRDGSACACQIILRTRAANPDMPLPEVKKTFIDLEMGTQEPVSYVLKKQKRSFEEQGPATFSGFFAVDFFAWLQLFQNVKGKAQTVYNALWATFPPMWVKEARLELEIGRVKTAKDLAQVIAFCMRKKYIAGTVAQADDKQAMVVAEADPFVQVADMFGAPRDYHKALVKADEAFIAGILKEAKMEKKATVKIKSHIAQGDKKTEIIISVK
;
A
#
# COMPACT_ATOMS: atom_id res chain seq x y z
N MET A 1 6.13 26.35 -3.87
CA MET A 1 5.63 25.23 -3.06
C MET A 1 6.84 24.45 -2.56
N ALA A 2 6.88 24.06 -1.29
CA ALA A 2 7.96 23.22 -0.79
C ALA A 2 7.85 21.82 -1.44
N GLN A 3 8.97 21.28 -1.89
CA GLN A 3 9.05 19.94 -2.48
C GLN A 3 8.65 18.89 -1.44
N HIS A 4 7.91 17.85 -1.83
CA HIS A 4 7.55 16.76 -0.92
C HIS A 4 8.83 16.12 -0.34
N PRO A 5 8.96 15.92 0.98
CA PRO A 5 10.21 15.51 1.62
C PRO A 5 10.74 14.14 1.13
N LEU A 6 9.84 13.25 0.72
CA LEU A 6 10.17 11.93 0.16
C LEU A 6 10.34 11.91 -1.36
N LEU A 7 10.25 13.04 -2.06
CA LEU A 7 10.44 13.06 -3.51
C LEU A 7 11.85 12.62 -3.93
N PRO A 8 12.95 13.11 -3.31
CA PRO A 8 14.30 12.64 -3.66
C PRO A 8 14.48 11.12 -3.46
N PHE A 9 13.83 10.55 -2.44
CA PHE A 9 13.82 9.12 -2.20
C PHE A 9 13.16 8.35 -3.36
N MET A 10 11.97 8.79 -3.78
CA MET A 10 11.26 8.17 -4.90
C MET A 10 12.01 8.35 -6.22
N GLU A 11 12.59 9.52 -6.49
CA GLU A 11 13.38 9.80 -7.69
C GLU A 11 14.63 8.90 -7.77
N ALA A 12 15.32 8.68 -6.66
CA ALA A 12 16.47 7.79 -6.60
C ALA A 12 16.08 6.34 -6.97
N HIS A 13 14.98 5.84 -6.44
CA HIS A 13 14.46 4.51 -6.80
C HIS A 13 13.95 4.45 -8.23
N GLY A 14 13.25 5.48 -8.70
CA GLY A 14 12.81 5.60 -10.09
C GLY A 14 13.97 5.52 -11.08
N LYS A 15 15.09 6.21 -10.77
CA LYS A 15 16.32 6.15 -11.57
C LYS A 15 16.93 4.74 -11.58
N LEU A 16 17.04 4.08 -10.43
CA LEU A 16 17.57 2.72 -10.34
C LEU A 16 16.71 1.69 -11.10
N LEU A 17 15.39 1.89 -11.08
CA LEU A 17 14.43 1.04 -11.78
C LEU A 17 14.28 1.41 -13.27
N GLY A 18 14.81 2.55 -13.71
CA GLY A 18 14.65 3.04 -15.09
C GLY A 18 13.20 3.42 -15.43
N THR A 19 12.46 3.96 -14.48
CA THR A 19 11.03 4.30 -14.63
C THR A 19 10.77 5.79 -14.40
N SER A 20 9.73 6.32 -15.03
CA SER A 20 9.31 7.70 -14.82
C SER A 20 8.58 7.87 -13.47
N LEU A 21 8.53 9.08 -12.94
CA LEU A 21 7.79 9.38 -11.71
C LEU A 21 6.30 9.02 -11.84
N LYS A 22 5.72 9.28 -13.01
CA LYS A 22 4.33 8.96 -13.33
C LYS A 22 4.12 7.45 -13.27
N ASP A 23 4.91 6.68 -14.01
CA ASP A 23 4.74 5.23 -14.10
C ASP A 23 4.98 4.57 -12.74
N LEU A 24 6.02 5.01 -12.02
CA LEU A 24 6.27 4.55 -10.65
C LEU A 24 5.11 4.87 -9.69
N THR A 25 4.48 6.05 -9.81
CA THR A 25 3.29 6.38 -9.00
C THR A 25 2.14 5.43 -9.31
N VAL A 26 1.86 5.21 -10.59
CA VAL A 26 0.74 4.36 -11.02
C VAL A 26 0.97 2.92 -10.56
N ASP A 27 2.16 2.38 -10.77
CA ASP A 27 2.49 1.02 -10.37
C ASP A 27 2.47 0.87 -8.85
N ALA A 28 3.00 1.85 -8.12
CA ALA A 28 2.95 1.83 -6.65
C ALA A 28 1.51 1.88 -6.11
N LEU A 29 0.59 2.61 -6.75
CA LEU A 29 -0.85 2.56 -6.39
C LEU A 29 -1.41 1.15 -6.58
N ARG A 30 -1.14 0.52 -7.73
CA ARG A 30 -1.57 -0.86 -8.00
C ARG A 30 -0.99 -1.83 -6.96
N SER A 31 0.28 -1.69 -6.63
CA SER A 31 0.93 -2.50 -5.61
C SER A 31 0.34 -2.27 -4.22
N LEU A 32 0.12 -1.01 -3.81
CA LEU A 32 -0.50 -0.67 -2.52
C LEU A 32 -1.89 -1.32 -2.39
N PHE A 33 -2.77 -1.10 -3.36
CA PHE A 33 -4.15 -1.61 -3.29
C PHE A 33 -4.26 -3.12 -3.56
N GLY A 34 -3.35 -3.67 -4.37
CA GLY A 34 -3.19 -5.13 -4.47
C GLY A 34 -2.72 -5.74 -3.15
N HIS A 35 -1.77 -5.10 -2.46
CA HIS A 35 -1.18 -5.63 -1.24
C HIS A 35 -2.14 -5.57 -0.05
N VAL A 36 -2.92 -4.50 0.13
CA VAL A 36 -3.98 -4.47 1.15
C VAL A 36 -5.04 -5.57 0.94
N TYR A 37 -5.38 -5.90 -0.31
CA TYR A 37 -6.23 -7.05 -0.62
C TYR A 37 -5.57 -8.37 -0.20
N TYR A 38 -4.29 -8.55 -0.53
CA TYR A 38 -3.56 -9.78 -0.17
C TYR A 38 -3.36 -9.91 1.35
N ILE A 39 -3.26 -8.80 2.09
CA ILE A 39 -3.26 -8.82 3.56
C ILE A 39 -4.57 -9.45 4.05
N TRP A 40 -5.73 -8.99 3.59
CA TRP A 40 -7.02 -9.59 3.96
C TRP A 40 -7.08 -11.08 3.58
N ARG A 41 -6.72 -11.41 2.33
CA ARG A 41 -6.71 -12.80 1.81
C ARG A 41 -5.77 -13.73 2.58
N THR A 42 -4.78 -13.18 3.26
CA THR A 42 -3.81 -13.95 4.05
C THR A 42 -4.21 -14.01 5.52
N PHE A 43 -4.64 -12.89 6.11
CA PHE A 43 -4.98 -12.79 7.52
C PHE A 43 -6.25 -13.58 7.84
N LYS A 44 -7.32 -13.44 7.04
CA LYS A 44 -8.59 -14.15 7.28
C LYS A 44 -8.42 -15.67 7.43
N PRO A 45 -7.81 -16.40 6.48
CA PRO A 45 -7.66 -17.85 6.63
C PRO A 45 -6.65 -18.24 7.72
N ALA A 46 -5.65 -17.40 8.01
CA ALA A 46 -4.61 -17.73 8.98
C ALA A 46 -5.04 -17.48 10.44
N LEU A 47 -5.88 -16.47 10.66
CA LEU A 47 -6.21 -15.93 11.98
C LEU A 47 -7.71 -16.09 12.33
N GLY A 48 -8.56 -16.42 11.34
CA GLY A 48 -10.00 -16.34 11.49
C GLY A 48 -10.53 -14.95 11.12
N GLU A 49 -11.86 -14.85 11.00
CA GLU A 49 -12.51 -13.62 10.53
C GLU A 49 -12.36 -12.45 11.52
N GLU A 50 -12.61 -12.68 12.81
CA GLU A 50 -12.57 -11.66 13.85
C GLU A 50 -11.17 -11.06 14.02
N ASP A 51 -10.18 -11.89 14.36
CA ASP A 51 -8.79 -11.45 14.54
C ASP A 51 -8.17 -10.97 13.22
N GLY A 52 -8.48 -11.64 12.11
CA GLY A 52 -8.05 -11.22 10.78
C GLY A 52 -8.52 -9.82 10.44
N LEU A 53 -9.80 -9.52 10.68
CA LEU A 53 -10.38 -8.20 10.40
C LEU A 53 -9.86 -7.14 11.38
N LYS A 54 -9.71 -7.48 12.66
CA LYS A 54 -9.16 -6.60 13.69
C LYS A 54 -7.74 -6.16 13.34
N TYR A 55 -6.84 -7.11 13.09
CA TYR A 55 -5.44 -6.78 12.80
C TYR A 55 -5.27 -6.14 11.43
N TYR A 56 -6.10 -6.50 10.45
CA TYR A 56 -6.14 -5.77 9.18
C TYR A 56 -6.63 -4.33 9.36
N GLY A 57 -7.67 -4.11 10.17
CA GLY A 57 -8.14 -2.78 10.56
C GLY A 57 -7.05 -1.94 11.24
N ASN A 58 -6.24 -2.55 12.11
CA ASN A 58 -5.13 -1.85 12.74
C ASN A 58 -4.08 -1.37 11.73
N VAL A 59 -3.86 -2.06 10.61
CA VAL A 59 -2.99 -1.56 9.52
C VAL A 59 -3.52 -0.23 8.99
N TRP A 60 -4.82 -0.14 8.72
CA TRP A 60 -5.47 1.11 8.29
C TRP A 60 -5.44 2.20 9.37
N ALA A 61 -5.57 1.83 10.64
CA ALA A 61 -5.44 2.78 11.74
C ALA A 61 -4.03 3.39 11.82
N GLU A 62 -2.97 2.62 11.59
CA GLU A 62 -1.60 3.16 11.52
C GLU A 62 -1.42 4.10 10.31
N LEU A 63 -1.98 3.76 9.15
CA LEU A 63 -2.00 4.68 7.99
C LEU A 63 -2.76 5.98 8.29
N ALA A 64 -3.86 5.90 9.04
CA ALA A 64 -4.63 7.08 9.45
C ALA A 64 -3.78 8.01 10.33
N LYS A 65 -3.03 7.45 11.30
CA LYS A 65 -2.12 8.23 12.15
C LYS A 65 -1.03 8.92 11.33
N LEU A 66 -0.46 8.23 10.34
CA LEU A 66 0.52 8.84 9.43
C LEU A 66 -0.10 9.97 8.61
N GLY A 67 -1.28 9.75 8.04
CA GLY A 67 -2.02 10.77 7.29
C GLY A 67 -2.34 11.99 8.15
N PHE A 68 -2.79 11.76 9.39
CA PHE A 68 -3.07 12.80 10.37
C PHE A 68 -1.83 13.65 10.68
N ALA A 69 -0.71 13.01 11.02
CA ALA A 69 0.54 13.70 11.30
C ALA A 69 1.03 14.51 10.08
N GLY A 70 0.92 13.93 8.88
CA GLY A 70 1.21 14.61 7.62
C GLY A 70 0.34 15.84 7.39
N ALA A 71 -0.97 15.74 7.60
CA ALA A 71 -1.91 16.85 7.46
C ALA A 71 -1.66 17.95 8.50
N MET A 72 -1.41 17.59 9.77
CA MET A 72 -1.04 18.53 10.82
C MET A 72 0.21 19.34 10.44
N ALA A 73 1.25 18.66 9.97
CA ALA A 73 2.48 19.30 9.51
C ALA A 73 2.24 20.19 8.27
N LYS A 74 1.52 19.68 7.27
CA LYS A 74 1.19 20.39 6.03
C LYS A 74 0.42 21.69 6.28
N PHE A 75 -0.53 21.66 7.22
CA PHE A 75 -1.34 22.81 7.57
C PHE A 75 -0.73 23.68 8.68
N GLY A 76 0.44 23.32 9.22
CA GLY A 76 1.09 24.05 10.31
C GLY A 76 0.26 24.09 11.60
N LEU A 77 -0.54 23.04 11.83
CA LEU A 77 -1.43 22.95 12.98
C LEU A 77 -0.68 22.45 14.21
N LYS A 78 -0.91 23.11 15.36
CA LYS A 78 -0.44 22.66 16.67
C LYS A 78 -1.51 21.91 17.45
N GLU A 79 -2.78 22.12 17.10
CA GLU A 79 -3.94 21.52 17.74
C GLU A 79 -5.08 21.35 16.74
N VAL A 80 -6.01 20.45 17.03
CA VAL A 80 -7.29 20.31 16.35
C VAL A 80 -8.38 20.88 17.24
N LYS A 81 -8.69 22.16 17.02
CA LYS A 81 -9.55 22.93 17.92
C LYS A 81 -11.06 22.73 17.75
N ASP A 82 -11.49 22.22 16.60
CA ASP A 82 -12.90 22.12 16.22
C ASP A 82 -13.12 21.06 15.12
N LEU A 83 -14.39 20.70 14.90
CA LEU A 83 -14.78 19.76 13.85
C LEU A 83 -14.42 20.23 12.43
N PRO A 84 -14.57 21.51 12.04
CA PRO A 84 -14.08 21.99 10.75
C PRO A 84 -12.60 21.75 10.48
N THR A 85 -11.75 21.85 11.51
CA THR A 85 -10.32 21.56 11.41
C THR A 85 -10.09 20.06 11.19
N LEU A 86 -10.79 19.20 11.92
CA LEU A 86 -10.77 17.76 11.67
C LEU A 86 -11.25 17.43 10.24
N GLY A 87 -12.33 18.05 9.77
CA GLY A 87 -12.85 17.86 8.41
C GLY A 87 -11.81 18.15 7.32
N LYS A 88 -10.99 19.19 7.48
CA LYS A 88 -9.87 19.49 6.57
C LYS A 88 -8.77 18.42 6.61
N ILE A 89 -8.49 17.88 7.79
CA ILE A 89 -7.53 16.77 7.95
C ILE A 89 -8.05 15.51 7.28
N VAL A 90 -9.35 15.20 7.43
CA VAL A 90 -9.98 14.06 6.74
C VAL A 90 -9.89 14.22 5.22
N GLU A 91 -10.26 15.38 4.69
CA GLU A 91 -10.10 15.68 3.26
C GLU A 91 -8.64 15.47 2.80
N ASP A 92 -7.66 16.00 3.53
CA ASP A 92 -6.24 15.83 3.18
C ASP A 92 -5.81 14.35 3.18
N CYS A 93 -6.21 13.59 4.20
CA CYS A 93 -5.91 12.16 4.31
C CYS A 93 -6.46 11.36 3.12
N PHE A 94 -7.72 11.61 2.73
CA PHE A 94 -8.34 10.93 1.59
C PHE A 94 -7.75 11.36 0.25
N THR A 95 -7.42 12.65 0.09
CA THR A 95 -6.72 13.12 -1.11
C THR A 95 -5.28 12.61 -1.16
N GLY A 96 -4.66 12.27 -0.02
CA GLY A 96 -3.35 11.61 0.05
C GLY A 96 -3.35 10.18 -0.52
N VAL A 97 -4.49 9.49 -0.52
CA VAL A 97 -4.69 8.17 -1.14
C VAL A 97 -5.48 8.28 -2.45
N PRO A 98 -4.88 8.98 -3.43
CA PRO A 98 -5.46 9.96 -4.36
C PRO A 98 -6.99 9.88 -4.58
N ALA A 99 -7.81 9.94 -3.53
CA ALA A 99 -9.26 9.86 -3.67
C ALA A 99 -9.80 11.25 -4.06
N LEU A 100 -10.75 11.31 -4.99
CA LEU A 100 -11.40 12.57 -5.38
C LEU A 100 -12.42 12.96 -4.30
N TYR A 101 -11.93 13.64 -3.27
CA TYR A 101 -12.73 14.17 -2.17
C TYR A 101 -13.31 15.55 -2.52
N ILE A 102 -14.57 15.78 -2.17
CA ILE A 102 -15.19 17.11 -2.22
C ILE A 102 -15.92 17.36 -0.90
N THR A 103 -15.48 18.38 -0.17
CA THR A 103 -16.22 18.90 0.98
C THR A 103 -17.50 19.60 0.50
N ARG A 104 -18.66 19.11 0.95
CA ARG A 104 -19.99 19.69 0.65
C ARG A 104 -20.49 20.61 1.74
N ARG A 105 -20.14 20.31 2.99
CA ARG A 105 -20.45 21.12 4.17
C ARG A 105 -19.32 20.93 5.18
N ASN A 106 -18.89 22.01 5.82
CA ASN A 106 -17.86 21.99 6.85
C ASN A 106 -18.14 23.11 7.86
N GLU A 107 -19.10 22.85 8.73
CA GLU A 107 -19.63 23.76 9.72
C GLU A 107 -19.24 23.30 11.13
N LYS A 108 -19.56 24.13 12.14
CA LYS A 108 -19.18 23.89 13.54
C LYS A 108 -19.53 22.48 14.02
N ASP A 109 -20.72 22.01 13.70
CA ASP A 109 -21.27 20.76 14.24
C ASP A 109 -21.37 19.64 13.19
N GLU A 110 -21.02 19.91 11.92
CA GLU A 110 -21.10 18.91 10.86
C GLU A 110 -20.05 19.10 9.76
N HIS A 111 -19.38 18.00 9.42
CA HIS A 111 -18.59 17.86 8.19
C HIS A 111 -19.25 16.81 7.28
N VAL A 112 -19.48 17.17 6.02
CA VAL A 112 -19.96 16.25 4.97
C VAL A 112 -19.00 16.28 3.79
N GLY A 113 -18.31 15.17 3.57
CA GLY A 113 -17.43 14.95 2.43
C GLY A 113 -17.97 13.89 1.48
N HIS A 114 -17.80 14.12 0.18
CA HIS A 114 -18.14 13.16 -0.86
C HIS A 114 -16.85 12.64 -1.49
N VAL A 115 -16.62 11.32 -1.41
CA VAL A 115 -15.56 10.63 -2.16
C VAL A 115 -16.13 10.17 -3.49
N LEU A 116 -15.89 10.95 -4.55
CA LEU A 116 -16.42 10.70 -5.88
C LEU A 116 -15.65 9.61 -6.64
N TRP A 117 -14.40 9.40 -6.25
CA TRP A 117 -13.53 8.37 -6.81
C TRP A 117 -12.52 7.93 -5.75
N CYS A 118 -12.18 6.64 -5.73
CA CYS A 118 -11.21 6.07 -4.81
C CYS A 118 -10.27 5.13 -5.58
N ALA A 119 -8.99 5.16 -5.21
CA ALA A 119 -7.97 4.34 -5.84
C ALA A 119 -8.16 2.84 -5.55
N ASN A 120 -8.79 2.45 -4.44
CA ASN A 120 -8.99 1.04 -4.11
C ASN A 120 -9.84 0.26 -5.15
N PRO A 121 -11.07 0.68 -5.51
CA PRO A 121 -11.82 -0.03 -6.54
C PRO A 121 -11.18 0.07 -7.95
N ALA A 122 -10.39 1.11 -8.22
CA ALA A 122 -9.80 1.36 -9.53
C ALA A 122 -8.48 0.61 -9.78
N TYR A 123 -7.65 0.44 -8.73
CA TYR A 123 -6.34 -0.21 -8.81
C TYR A 123 -6.22 -1.48 -7.97
N GLY A 124 -7.26 -1.81 -7.20
CA GLY A 124 -7.37 -3.05 -6.46
C GLY A 124 -7.38 -4.27 -7.38
N PRO A 125 -7.45 -5.48 -6.80
CA PRO A 125 -7.30 -6.72 -7.55
C PRO A 125 -8.29 -6.84 -8.72
N ASN A 126 -7.78 -7.25 -9.88
CA ASN A 126 -8.59 -7.67 -11.04
C ASN A 126 -9.30 -9.03 -10.83
N ASP A 127 -9.29 -9.56 -9.61
CA ASP A 127 -9.93 -10.82 -9.24
C ASP A 127 -11.46 -10.66 -9.28
N ASN A 128 -12.15 -11.32 -10.19
CA ASN A 128 -13.61 -11.24 -10.33
C ASN A 128 -14.36 -12.31 -9.49
N THR A 129 -13.71 -12.92 -8.50
CA THR A 129 -14.32 -13.97 -7.66
C THR A 129 -15.04 -13.41 -6.41
N TYR A 130 -15.80 -14.27 -5.72
CA TYR A 130 -16.50 -13.97 -4.47
C TYR A 130 -15.59 -13.31 -3.40
N CYS A 131 -14.30 -13.63 -3.41
CA CYS A 131 -13.32 -13.07 -2.47
C CYS A 131 -13.15 -11.54 -2.61
N ARG A 132 -13.36 -10.98 -3.80
CA ARG A 132 -13.36 -9.52 -3.99
C ARG A 132 -14.57 -8.85 -3.36
N HIS A 133 -15.75 -9.48 -3.42
CA HIS A 133 -16.95 -8.97 -2.76
C HIS A 133 -16.84 -9.05 -1.23
N ASP A 134 -16.29 -10.15 -0.70
CA ASP A 134 -15.98 -10.28 0.72
C ASP A 134 -15.04 -9.16 1.18
N TYR A 135 -13.95 -8.92 0.44
CA TYR A 135 -13.02 -7.83 0.69
C TYR A 135 -13.71 -6.45 0.72
N TYR A 136 -14.47 -6.08 -0.31
CA TYR A 136 -15.10 -4.76 -0.37
C TYR A 136 -16.21 -4.54 0.68
N ARG A 137 -16.84 -5.60 1.19
CA ARG A 137 -17.73 -5.47 2.35
C ARG A 137 -16.97 -5.02 3.59
N GLN A 138 -15.76 -5.52 3.79
CA GLN A 138 -14.90 -5.10 4.90
C GLN A 138 -14.41 -3.65 4.73
N GLU A 139 -14.23 -3.16 3.51
CA GLU A 139 -13.75 -1.79 3.25
C GLU A 139 -14.62 -0.69 3.86
N VAL A 140 -15.93 -0.90 4.03
CA VAL A 140 -16.77 0.07 4.77
C VAL A 140 -16.44 0.06 6.26
N TYR A 141 -16.27 -1.12 6.86
CA TYR A 141 -15.78 -1.22 8.24
C TYR A 141 -14.39 -0.59 8.39
N LEU A 142 -13.49 -0.80 7.43
CA LEU A 142 -12.14 -0.24 7.47
C LEU A 142 -12.15 1.29 7.31
N THR A 143 -13.09 1.84 6.56
CA THR A 143 -13.33 3.28 6.50
C THR A 143 -13.74 3.82 7.88
N TYR A 144 -14.59 3.11 8.62
CA TYR A 144 -14.89 3.46 10.02
C TYR A 144 -13.63 3.41 10.89
N VAL A 145 -12.86 2.33 10.85
CA VAL A 145 -11.61 2.20 11.63
C VAL A 145 -10.65 3.35 11.33
N TYR A 146 -10.49 3.69 10.05
CA TYR A 146 -9.63 4.79 9.60
C TYR A 146 -10.11 6.14 10.17
N LEU A 147 -11.40 6.46 10.04
CA LEU A 147 -11.97 7.71 10.56
C LEU A 147 -11.91 7.80 12.08
N TRP A 148 -12.17 6.70 12.80
CA TRP A 148 -12.03 6.65 14.24
C TRP A 148 -10.59 6.88 14.70
N ALA A 149 -9.61 6.31 13.99
CA ALA A 149 -8.21 6.58 14.28
C ALA A 149 -7.85 8.07 14.10
N LEU A 150 -8.37 8.73 13.04
CA LEU A 150 -8.19 10.18 12.87
C LEU A 150 -8.84 10.99 14.01
N ILE A 151 -10.04 10.62 14.44
CA ILE A 151 -10.74 11.27 15.57
C ILE A 151 -9.93 11.12 16.86
N GLU A 152 -9.39 9.94 17.13
CA GLU A 152 -8.60 9.69 18.34
C GLU A 152 -7.28 10.48 18.34
N GLU A 153 -6.60 10.61 17.19
CA GLU A 153 -5.43 11.49 17.07
C GLU A 153 -5.80 12.98 17.20
N ALA A 154 -6.96 13.38 16.69
CA ALA A 154 -7.48 14.73 16.86
C ALA A 154 -7.75 15.06 18.33
N LYS A 155 -8.33 14.13 19.10
CA LYS A 155 -8.56 14.28 20.54
C LYS A 155 -7.25 14.42 21.32
N LYS A 156 -6.25 13.57 21.01
CA LYS A 156 -4.90 13.70 21.58
C LYS A 156 -4.28 15.06 21.26
N SER A 157 -4.63 15.61 20.10
CA SER A 157 -4.17 16.91 19.61
C SER A 157 -5.11 18.08 19.97
N GLY A 158 -6.06 17.91 20.90
CA GLY A 158 -6.83 19.01 21.48
C GLY A 158 -8.33 19.04 21.19
N LEU A 159 -8.86 18.21 20.28
CA LEU A 159 -10.30 18.17 19.98
C LEU A 159 -11.08 17.77 21.23
N LYS A 160 -12.11 18.55 21.59
CA LYS A 160 -12.90 18.33 22.82
C LYS A 160 -14.24 17.68 22.55
N GLU A 161 -14.74 17.84 21.34
CA GLU A 161 -16.03 17.36 20.91
C GLU A 161 -16.02 15.84 20.76
N ASP A 162 -17.10 15.21 21.23
CA ASP A 162 -17.44 13.87 20.81
C ASP A 162 -17.91 13.91 19.35
N VAL A 163 -17.24 13.13 18.50
CA VAL A 163 -17.56 13.04 17.07
C VAL A 163 -18.20 11.69 16.77
N LEU A 164 -19.35 11.73 16.10
CA LEU A 164 -20.03 10.59 15.52
C LEU A 164 -19.66 10.47 14.04
N VAL A 165 -19.58 9.23 13.53
CA VAL A 165 -19.27 8.93 12.13
C VAL A 165 -20.47 8.26 11.48
N GLU A 166 -20.91 8.76 10.33
CA GLU A 166 -21.95 8.15 9.50
C GLU A 166 -21.48 7.96 8.06
N LEU A 167 -21.70 6.76 7.51
CA LEU A 167 -21.36 6.38 6.13
C LEU A 167 -22.63 5.87 5.40
N PRO A 168 -23.60 6.77 5.07
CA PRO A 168 -24.90 6.37 4.55
C PRO A 168 -24.82 5.77 3.14
N SER A 169 -23.81 6.14 2.36
CA SER A 169 -23.51 5.56 1.05
C SER A 169 -22.04 5.17 0.95
N GLY A 170 -21.77 4.01 0.36
CA GLY A 170 -20.41 3.51 0.17
C GLY A 170 -20.30 2.71 -1.12
N ARG A 171 -19.49 3.19 -2.06
CA ARG A 171 -19.31 2.53 -3.37
C ARG A 171 -18.85 1.08 -3.25
N CYS A 172 -18.00 0.76 -2.26
CA CYS A 172 -17.54 -0.61 -1.99
C CYS A 172 -18.65 -1.53 -1.45
N ARG A 173 -19.66 -1.00 -0.75
CA ARG A 173 -20.81 -1.76 -0.23
C ARG A 173 -21.96 -1.84 -1.22
N ASP A 174 -22.29 -0.72 -1.85
CA ASP A 174 -23.53 -0.54 -2.60
C ASP A 174 -23.37 -0.82 -4.11
N GLY A 175 -22.12 -0.80 -4.62
CA GLY A 175 -21.75 -1.04 -6.03
C GLY A 175 -22.28 -0.03 -7.05
N SER A 176 -23.39 0.63 -6.73
CA SER A 176 -24.17 1.56 -7.56
C SER A 176 -24.09 3.00 -7.07
N ALA A 177 -23.49 3.24 -5.90
CA ALA A 177 -23.31 4.59 -5.37
C ALA A 177 -22.31 5.37 -6.24
N CYS A 178 -22.71 6.57 -6.67
CA CYS A 178 -21.86 7.48 -7.45
C CYS A 178 -20.78 8.17 -6.60
N ALA A 179 -20.90 8.11 -5.28
CA ALA A 179 -19.91 8.59 -4.31
C ALA A 179 -20.06 7.83 -2.99
N CYS A 180 -19.01 7.79 -2.16
CA CYS A 180 -19.17 7.54 -0.73
C CYS A 180 -19.44 8.87 -0.01
N GLN A 181 -20.32 8.86 0.98
CA GLN A 181 -20.50 10.01 1.88
C GLN A 181 -19.82 9.74 3.21
N ILE A 182 -18.96 10.66 3.63
CA ILE A 182 -18.34 10.68 4.95
C ILE A 182 -18.96 11.84 5.72
N ILE A 183 -19.65 11.51 6.81
CA ILE A 183 -20.28 12.48 7.68
C ILE A 183 -19.67 12.36 9.06
N LEU A 184 -19.21 13.50 9.58
CA LEU A 184 -18.76 13.65 10.95
C LEU A 184 -19.66 14.67 11.64
N ARG A 185 -20.18 14.34 12.83
CA ARG A 185 -21.10 15.20 13.57
C ARG A 185 -20.72 15.30 15.03
N THR A 186 -20.88 16.48 15.62
CA THR A 186 -20.90 16.60 17.08
C THR A 186 -22.27 16.15 17.61
N ARG A 187 -22.38 15.95 18.93
CA ARG A 187 -23.69 15.67 19.57
C ARG A 187 -24.70 16.82 19.43
N ALA A 188 -24.26 18.03 19.10
CA ALA A 188 -25.11 19.19 18.91
C ALA A 188 -25.65 19.31 17.47
N ALA A 189 -25.17 18.47 16.55
CA ALA A 189 -25.64 18.46 15.18
C ALA A 189 -27.14 18.14 15.10
N ASN A 190 -27.85 18.79 14.18
CA ASN A 190 -29.24 18.45 13.90
C ASN A 190 -29.30 17.15 13.08
N PRO A 191 -29.80 16.02 13.63
CA PRO A 191 -29.85 14.75 12.92
C PRO A 191 -30.80 14.78 11.70
N ASP A 192 -31.80 15.66 11.73
CA ASP A 192 -32.81 15.80 10.68
C ASP A 192 -32.37 16.76 9.56
N MET A 193 -31.16 17.33 9.67
CA MET A 193 -30.65 18.23 8.63
C MET A 193 -30.47 17.47 7.31
N PRO A 194 -31.07 17.94 6.21
CA PRO A 194 -30.94 17.25 4.93
C PRO A 194 -29.48 17.14 4.50
N LEU A 195 -29.08 15.92 4.11
CA LEU A 195 -27.76 15.65 3.56
C LEU A 195 -27.62 16.30 2.17
N PRO A 196 -26.46 16.89 1.87
CA PRO A 196 -26.13 17.32 0.51
C PRO A 196 -26.36 16.19 -0.51
N GLU A 197 -27.04 16.50 -1.62
CA GLU A 197 -27.34 15.52 -2.67
C GLU A 197 -26.06 14.96 -3.30
N VAL A 198 -26.01 13.64 -3.48
CA VAL A 198 -25.00 12.98 -4.31
C VAL A 198 -25.46 13.00 -5.75
N LYS A 199 -24.82 13.84 -6.58
CA LYS A 199 -25.07 13.86 -8.02
C LYS A 199 -24.85 12.45 -8.60
N LYS A 200 -25.80 12.00 -9.43
CA LYS A 200 -25.74 10.70 -10.11
C LYS A 200 -24.75 10.71 -11.28
N THR A 201 -23.48 10.86 -10.96
CA THR A 201 -22.38 10.98 -11.93
C THR A 201 -21.25 10.05 -11.54
N PHE A 202 -20.88 9.13 -12.44
CA PHE A 202 -19.75 8.24 -12.25
C PHE A 202 -18.51 8.87 -12.86
N ILE A 203 -17.53 9.21 -12.01
CA ILE A 203 -16.27 9.82 -12.44
C ILE A 203 -15.53 8.96 -13.47
N ASP A 204 -15.65 7.63 -13.38
CA ASP A 204 -15.02 6.71 -14.33
C ASP A 204 -15.57 6.86 -15.76
N LEU A 205 -16.84 7.25 -15.91
CA LEU A 205 -17.43 7.54 -17.23
C LEU A 205 -16.91 8.86 -17.81
N GLU A 206 -16.69 9.87 -16.96
CA GLU A 206 -16.07 11.13 -17.38
C GLU A 206 -14.59 10.96 -17.77
N MET A 207 -13.90 10.05 -17.08
CA MET A 207 -12.48 9.77 -17.26
C MET A 207 -12.18 9.06 -18.59
N GLY A 208 -13.10 8.22 -19.07
CA GLY A 208 -12.94 7.47 -20.32
C GLY A 208 -11.71 6.55 -20.28
N THR A 209 -10.80 6.72 -21.25
CA THR A 209 -9.58 5.91 -21.36
C THR A 209 -8.35 6.55 -20.70
N GLN A 210 -8.52 7.67 -19.99
CA GLN A 210 -7.41 8.32 -19.30
C GLN A 210 -6.96 7.48 -18.09
N GLU A 211 -5.65 7.40 -17.84
CA GLU A 211 -5.10 6.77 -16.63
C GLU A 211 -5.71 7.42 -15.36
N PRO A 212 -6.40 6.64 -14.49
CA PRO A 212 -7.25 7.21 -13.44
C PRO A 212 -6.59 8.25 -12.52
N VAL A 213 -5.41 7.95 -11.98
CA VAL A 213 -4.69 8.88 -11.11
C VAL A 213 -4.34 10.18 -11.85
N SER A 214 -4.04 10.12 -13.15
CA SER A 214 -3.74 11.33 -13.94
C SER A 214 -4.96 12.26 -14.03
N TYR A 215 -6.15 11.68 -14.20
CA TYR A 215 -7.41 12.44 -14.24
C TYR A 215 -7.71 13.06 -12.87
N VAL A 216 -7.58 12.27 -11.80
CA VAL A 216 -7.89 12.71 -10.44
C VAL A 216 -6.95 13.82 -9.97
N LEU A 217 -5.63 13.66 -10.18
CA LEU A 217 -4.65 14.68 -9.84
C LEU A 217 -4.91 16.00 -10.59
N LYS A 218 -5.27 15.93 -11.88
CA LYS A 218 -5.68 17.10 -12.66
C LYS A 218 -6.90 17.80 -12.04
N LYS A 219 -7.93 17.05 -11.63
CA LYS A 219 -9.13 17.61 -10.96
C LYS A 219 -8.80 18.25 -9.62
N GLN A 220 -7.83 17.68 -8.89
CA GLN A 220 -7.34 18.18 -7.61
C GLN A 220 -6.31 19.30 -7.73
N LYS A 221 -5.86 19.62 -8.96
CA LYS A 221 -4.75 20.55 -9.22
C LYS A 221 -3.46 20.13 -8.50
N ARG A 222 -3.19 18.83 -8.44
CA ARG A 222 -1.98 18.24 -7.85
C ARG A 222 -1.09 17.63 -8.93
N SER A 223 0.21 17.58 -8.66
CA SER A 223 1.19 16.96 -9.56
C SER A 223 1.60 15.56 -9.08
N PHE A 224 2.34 14.82 -9.93
CA PHE A 224 2.91 13.53 -9.54
C PHE A 224 4.03 13.69 -8.50
N GLU A 225 4.75 14.81 -8.52
CA GLU A 225 5.77 15.19 -7.54
C GLU A 225 5.17 15.37 -6.14
N GLU A 226 3.91 15.81 -6.07
CA GLU A 226 3.18 15.99 -4.81
C GLU A 226 2.46 14.72 -4.33
N GLN A 227 2.14 13.78 -5.22
CA GLN A 227 1.38 12.57 -4.90
C GLN A 227 2.24 11.31 -4.82
N GLY A 228 3.10 11.11 -5.81
CA GLY A 228 3.91 9.91 -6.01
C GLY A 228 4.66 9.48 -4.76
N PRO A 229 5.34 10.38 -4.03
CA PRO A 229 6.14 9.97 -2.88
C PRO A 229 5.32 9.31 -1.77
N ALA A 230 4.12 9.81 -1.47
CA ALA A 230 3.23 9.24 -0.45
C ALA A 230 2.66 7.89 -0.88
N THR A 231 2.36 7.74 -2.17
CA THR A 231 1.94 6.45 -2.75
C THR A 231 3.06 5.43 -2.66
N PHE A 232 4.26 5.79 -3.11
CA PHE A 232 5.40 4.88 -3.18
C PHE A 232 5.81 4.41 -1.79
N SER A 233 5.99 5.33 -0.84
CA SER A 233 6.29 4.95 0.55
C SER A 233 5.13 4.22 1.23
N GLY A 234 3.89 4.56 0.90
CA GLY A 234 2.68 3.94 1.43
C GLY A 234 2.65 2.43 1.22
N PHE A 235 3.08 1.94 0.05
CA PHE A 235 3.16 0.50 -0.22
C PHE A 235 4.03 -0.24 0.81
N PHE A 236 5.25 0.27 1.07
CA PHE A 236 6.18 -0.34 2.03
C PHE A 236 5.72 -0.14 3.48
N ALA A 237 5.09 1.00 3.79
CA ALA A 237 4.53 1.26 5.11
C ALA A 237 3.42 0.25 5.46
N VAL A 238 2.55 -0.07 4.49
CA VAL A 238 1.49 -1.07 4.66
C VAL A 238 2.06 -2.45 4.94
N ASP A 239 3.09 -2.88 4.20
CA ASP A 239 3.74 -4.17 4.43
C ASP A 239 4.37 -4.24 5.83
N PHE A 240 5.08 -3.16 6.24
CA PHE A 240 5.64 -3.05 7.58
C PHE A 240 4.55 -3.11 8.68
N PHE A 241 3.46 -2.38 8.53
CA PHE A 241 2.37 -2.39 9.51
C PHE A 241 1.65 -3.74 9.56
N ALA A 242 1.48 -4.42 8.43
CA ALA A 242 0.94 -5.78 8.41
C ALA A 242 1.84 -6.73 9.21
N TRP A 243 3.15 -6.68 9.00
CA TRP A 243 4.10 -7.45 9.81
C TRP A 243 4.01 -7.06 11.29
N LEU A 244 3.95 -5.77 11.61
CA LEU A 244 3.92 -5.27 12.99
C LEU A 244 2.72 -5.82 13.76
N GLN A 245 1.54 -5.84 13.13
CA GLN A 245 0.33 -6.39 13.75
C GLN A 245 0.46 -7.89 14.02
N LEU A 246 1.03 -8.65 13.08
CA LEU A 246 1.33 -10.07 13.28
C LEU A 246 2.35 -10.28 14.42
N PHE A 247 3.42 -9.50 14.43
CA PHE A 247 4.50 -9.60 15.40
C PHE A 247 4.02 -9.31 16.82
N GLN A 248 3.24 -8.25 17.00
CA GLN A 248 2.76 -7.83 18.32
C GLN A 248 1.67 -8.75 18.87
N ASN A 249 0.75 -9.21 18.01
CA ASN A 249 -0.49 -9.85 18.47
C ASN A 249 -0.57 -11.35 18.18
N VAL A 250 0.05 -11.83 17.12
CA VAL A 250 -0.02 -13.25 16.71
C VAL A 250 1.24 -14.02 17.13
N LYS A 251 2.40 -13.36 17.16
CA LYS A 251 3.71 -13.86 17.61
C LYS A 251 4.15 -15.19 16.99
N GLY A 252 3.68 -16.32 17.51
CA GLY A 252 4.15 -17.67 17.15
C GLY A 252 3.93 -18.05 15.68
N LYS A 253 2.96 -17.43 15.01
CA LYS A 253 2.70 -17.63 13.57
C LYS A 253 3.13 -16.44 12.70
N ALA A 254 3.66 -15.37 13.28
CA ALA A 254 3.85 -14.09 12.58
C ALA A 254 4.68 -14.24 11.29
N GLN A 255 5.85 -14.88 11.37
CA GLN A 255 6.69 -15.10 10.19
C GLN A 255 6.01 -15.97 9.13
N THR A 256 5.30 -17.03 9.55
CA THR A 256 4.63 -17.94 8.60
C THR A 256 3.53 -17.21 7.84
N VAL A 257 2.72 -16.40 8.53
CA VAL A 257 1.66 -15.61 7.91
C VAL A 257 2.24 -14.51 7.02
N TYR A 258 3.30 -13.84 7.47
CA TYR A 258 4.00 -12.83 6.68
C TYR A 258 4.64 -13.42 5.40
N ASN A 259 5.26 -14.61 5.48
CA ASN A 259 5.76 -15.31 4.30
C ASN A 259 4.62 -15.73 3.35
N ALA A 260 3.46 -16.12 3.89
CA ALA A 260 2.30 -16.49 3.10
C ALA A 260 1.73 -15.30 2.30
N LEU A 261 1.79 -14.09 2.85
CA LEU A 261 1.41 -12.85 2.15
C LEU A 261 2.19 -12.69 0.84
N TRP A 262 3.48 -13.00 0.88
CA TRP A 262 4.39 -12.90 -0.27
C TRP A 262 4.39 -14.13 -1.18
N ALA A 263 3.86 -15.28 -0.73
CA ALA A 263 3.94 -16.55 -1.44
C ALA A 263 3.14 -16.60 -2.75
N THR A 264 2.18 -15.69 -2.95
CA THR A 264 1.35 -15.64 -4.17
C THR A 264 2.11 -15.07 -5.37
N PHE A 265 3.12 -14.23 -5.14
CA PHE A 265 3.77 -13.47 -6.20
C PHE A 265 4.79 -14.26 -7.03
N PRO A 266 5.68 -15.11 -6.45
CA PRO A 266 6.66 -15.83 -7.26
C PRO A 266 6.06 -16.65 -8.41
N PRO A 267 4.97 -17.42 -8.23
CA PRO A 267 4.37 -18.15 -9.34
C PRO A 267 3.87 -17.27 -10.49
N MET A 268 3.37 -16.07 -10.18
CA MET A 268 2.90 -15.11 -11.18
C MET A 268 4.07 -14.45 -11.89
N TRP A 269 5.01 -13.88 -11.12
CA TRP A 269 6.09 -13.08 -11.68
C TRP A 269 7.15 -13.91 -12.39
N VAL A 270 7.35 -15.18 -12.03
CA VAL A 270 8.22 -16.07 -12.82
C VAL A 270 7.63 -16.34 -14.20
N LYS A 271 6.30 -16.45 -14.33
CA LYS A 271 5.65 -16.61 -15.64
C LYS A 271 5.76 -15.34 -16.46
N GLU A 272 5.51 -14.18 -15.84
CA GLU A 272 5.72 -12.88 -16.48
C GLU A 272 7.18 -12.71 -16.93
N ALA A 273 8.15 -12.98 -16.05
CA ALA A 273 9.58 -12.88 -16.37
C ALA A 273 9.95 -13.73 -17.58
N ARG A 274 9.45 -14.97 -17.64
CA ARG A 274 9.72 -15.87 -18.78
C ARG A 274 9.16 -15.35 -20.09
N LEU A 275 7.98 -14.72 -20.05
CA LEU A 275 7.37 -14.11 -21.22
C LEU A 275 8.10 -12.84 -21.65
N GLU A 276 8.32 -11.90 -20.72
CA GLU A 276 8.92 -10.59 -21.01
C GLU A 276 10.42 -10.68 -21.37
N LEU A 277 11.14 -11.66 -20.81
CA LEU A 277 12.56 -11.88 -21.10
C LEU A 277 12.79 -12.93 -22.19
N GLU A 278 11.71 -13.46 -22.78
CA GLU A 278 11.76 -14.53 -23.79
C GLU A 278 12.51 -15.79 -23.34
N ILE A 279 12.51 -16.05 -22.03
CA ILE A 279 13.14 -17.23 -21.44
C ILE A 279 12.16 -18.39 -21.51
N GLY A 280 12.45 -19.36 -22.39
CA GLY A 280 11.70 -20.60 -22.53
C GLY A 280 11.66 -21.42 -21.23
N ARG A 281 12.38 -22.55 -21.17
CA ARG A 281 12.55 -23.27 -19.91
C ARG A 281 13.84 -22.78 -19.25
N VAL A 282 13.78 -22.36 -18.00
CA VAL A 282 14.97 -21.99 -17.20
C VAL A 282 15.89 -23.21 -17.11
N LYS A 283 17.12 -23.08 -17.59
CA LYS A 283 18.12 -24.15 -17.60
C LYS A 283 19.45 -23.74 -16.98
N THR A 284 19.83 -22.47 -17.11
CA THR A 284 21.14 -21.97 -16.73
C THR A 284 21.08 -21.09 -15.48
N ALA A 285 22.25 -20.82 -14.87
CA ALA A 285 22.35 -19.85 -13.79
C ALA A 285 22.02 -18.43 -14.29
N LYS A 286 22.42 -18.08 -15.50
CA LYS A 286 22.05 -16.82 -16.17
C LYS A 286 20.54 -16.64 -16.31
N ASP A 287 19.81 -17.64 -16.82
CA ASP A 287 18.35 -17.58 -16.95
C ASP A 287 17.70 -17.33 -15.59
N LEU A 288 18.12 -18.10 -14.57
CA LEU A 288 17.57 -17.99 -13.22
C LEU A 288 17.90 -16.64 -12.58
N ALA A 289 19.09 -16.08 -12.82
CA ALA A 289 19.48 -14.77 -12.34
C ALA A 289 18.63 -13.65 -12.95
N GLN A 290 18.34 -13.73 -14.25
CA GLN A 290 17.48 -12.77 -14.92
C GLN A 290 16.04 -12.83 -14.39
N VAL A 291 15.51 -14.03 -14.14
CA VAL A 291 14.19 -14.22 -13.51
C VAL A 291 14.16 -13.66 -12.09
N ILE A 292 15.19 -13.93 -11.26
CA ILE A 292 15.27 -13.39 -9.89
C ILE A 292 15.34 -11.86 -9.93
N ALA A 293 16.21 -11.28 -10.76
CA ALA A 293 16.35 -9.83 -10.90
C ALA A 293 15.02 -9.18 -11.34
N PHE A 294 14.29 -9.79 -12.27
CA PHE A 294 12.97 -9.34 -12.69
C PHE A 294 11.96 -9.34 -11.53
N CYS A 295 11.86 -10.44 -10.79
CA CYS A 295 10.98 -10.55 -9.64
C CYS A 295 11.33 -9.52 -8.54
N MET A 296 12.62 -9.25 -8.32
CA MET A 296 13.06 -8.19 -7.39
C MET A 296 12.61 -6.81 -7.87
N ARG A 297 12.74 -6.50 -9.17
CA ARG A 297 12.27 -5.23 -9.74
C ARG A 297 10.75 -5.06 -9.62
N LYS A 298 9.97 -6.13 -9.72
CA LYS A 298 8.52 -6.12 -9.44
C LYS A 298 8.20 -5.82 -7.96
N LYS A 299 9.15 -6.03 -7.03
CA LYS A 299 9.09 -5.56 -5.63
C LYS A 299 9.67 -4.15 -5.45
N TYR A 300 10.04 -3.45 -6.51
CA TYR A 300 10.77 -2.17 -6.48
C TYR A 300 12.19 -2.24 -5.91
N ILE A 301 12.77 -3.45 -5.81
CA ILE A 301 14.18 -3.62 -5.49
C ILE A 301 14.94 -3.73 -6.81
N ALA A 302 15.84 -2.79 -7.09
CA ALA A 302 16.57 -2.72 -8.36
C ALA A 302 17.66 -3.80 -8.49
N GLY A 303 17.24 -5.06 -8.60
CA GLY A 303 18.11 -6.21 -8.82
C GLY A 303 18.73 -6.18 -10.21
N THR A 304 20.05 -6.35 -10.28
CA THR A 304 20.85 -6.39 -11.51
C THR A 304 21.71 -7.65 -11.55
N VAL A 305 21.88 -8.24 -12.73
CA VAL A 305 22.78 -9.39 -12.91
C VAL A 305 24.21 -8.85 -13.08
N ALA A 306 25.03 -8.98 -12.04
CA ALA A 306 26.39 -8.42 -12.02
C ALA A 306 27.41 -9.33 -12.73
N GLN A 307 27.24 -10.64 -12.61
CA GLN A 307 28.07 -11.67 -13.25
C GLN A 307 27.17 -12.86 -13.57
N ALA A 308 27.31 -13.46 -14.76
CA ALA A 308 26.56 -14.66 -15.12
C ALA A 308 27.21 -15.46 -16.25
N ASP A 309 27.29 -16.77 -16.04
CA ASP A 309 27.49 -17.79 -17.04
C ASP A 309 26.43 -18.90 -16.88
N ASP A 310 26.61 -20.03 -17.57
CA ASP A 310 25.62 -21.11 -17.55
C ASP A 310 25.51 -21.83 -16.19
N LYS A 311 26.57 -21.81 -15.38
CA LYS A 311 26.70 -22.53 -14.11
C LYS A 311 26.66 -21.64 -12.89
N GLN A 312 27.14 -20.40 -12.98
CA GLN A 312 27.18 -19.46 -11.87
C GLN A 312 26.65 -18.09 -12.27
N ALA A 313 25.94 -17.45 -11.36
CA ALA A 313 25.50 -16.07 -11.54
C ALA A 313 25.37 -15.35 -10.20
N MET A 314 25.38 -14.01 -10.25
CA MET A 314 25.20 -13.14 -9.11
C MET A 314 24.21 -12.03 -9.45
N VAL A 315 23.18 -11.88 -8.60
CA VAL A 315 22.26 -10.74 -8.61
C VAL A 315 22.62 -9.80 -7.47
N VAL A 316 22.67 -8.49 -7.76
CA VAL A 316 23.00 -7.44 -6.79
C VAL A 316 21.90 -6.39 -6.76
N ALA A 317 21.53 -5.94 -5.56
CA ALA A 317 20.69 -4.76 -5.34
C ALA A 317 21.37 -3.81 -4.35
N GLU A 318 21.44 -2.52 -4.68
CA GLU A 318 22.13 -1.49 -3.88
C GLU A 318 21.19 -0.72 -2.94
N ALA A 319 19.88 -0.86 -3.13
CA ALA A 319 18.87 -0.22 -2.32
C ALA A 319 17.69 -1.15 -2.11
N ASP A 320 17.09 -1.07 -0.92
CA ASP A 320 15.90 -1.82 -0.54
C ASP A 320 14.89 -0.86 0.11
N PRO A 321 13.81 -0.50 -0.61
CA PRO A 321 12.82 0.43 -0.08
C PRO A 321 12.04 -0.14 1.11
N PHE A 322 11.98 -1.46 1.31
CA PHE A 322 11.34 -2.05 2.50
C PHE A 322 12.11 -1.69 3.77
N VAL A 323 13.44 -1.76 3.71
CA VAL A 323 14.32 -1.37 4.84
C VAL A 323 14.26 0.13 5.05
N GLN A 324 14.48 0.91 3.98
CA GLN A 324 14.59 2.37 4.08
C GLN A 324 13.31 3.03 4.60
N VAL A 325 12.14 2.60 4.11
CA VAL A 325 10.85 3.16 4.58
C VAL A 325 10.55 2.69 6.01
N ALA A 326 10.83 1.44 6.35
CA ALA A 326 10.59 0.96 7.71
C ALA A 326 11.51 1.65 8.74
N ASP A 327 12.76 1.95 8.38
CA ASP A 327 13.68 2.72 9.21
C ASP A 327 13.17 4.16 9.45
N MET A 328 12.52 4.79 8.46
CA MET A 328 11.86 6.10 8.65
C MET A 328 10.75 6.04 9.73
N PHE A 329 10.16 4.86 9.94
CA PHE A 329 9.15 4.61 10.98
C PHE A 329 9.74 3.99 12.26
N GLY A 330 11.06 3.89 12.38
CA GLY A 330 11.72 3.33 13.56
C GLY A 330 11.45 1.84 13.74
N ALA A 331 11.41 1.07 12.65
CA ALA A 331 11.14 -0.36 12.70
C ALA A 331 12.11 -1.11 13.63
N PRO A 332 11.62 -2.09 14.40
CA PRO A 332 12.48 -2.89 15.26
C PRO A 332 13.38 -3.81 14.42
N ARG A 333 14.54 -4.20 14.98
CA ARG A 333 15.47 -5.16 14.34
C ARG A 333 14.79 -6.48 13.93
N ASP A 334 13.72 -6.87 14.61
CA ASP A 334 12.98 -8.09 14.28
C ASP A 334 12.22 -7.99 12.94
N TYR A 335 11.84 -6.78 12.50
CA TYR A 335 11.31 -6.58 11.16
C TYR A 335 12.35 -6.91 10.10
N HIS A 336 13.58 -6.45 10.29
CA HIS A 336 14.68 -6.74 9.36
C HIS A 336 15.01 -8.23 9.28
N LYS A 337 14.99 -8.94 10.42
CA LYS A 337 15.11 -10.41 10.43
C LYS A 337 13.96 -11.07 9.67
N ALA A 338 12.76 -10.51 9.74
CA ALA A 338 11.59 -11.02 9.05
C ALA A 338 11.67 -10.78 7.53
N LEU A 339 12.21 -9.64 7.09
CA LEU A 339 12.49 -9.34 5.69
C LEU A 339 13.45 -10.36 5.08
N VAL A 340 14.57 -10.66 5.75
CA VAL A 340 15.54 -11.67 5.28
C VAL A 340 14.85 -13.03 5.07
N LYS A 341 14.05 -13.48 6.04
CA LYS A 341 13.32 -14.75 5.95
C LYS A 341 12.23 -14.73 4.88
N ALA A 342 11.59 -13.59 4.67
CA ALA A 342 10.60 -13.42 3.61
C ALA A 342 11.27 -13.48 2.22
N ASP A 343 12.43 -12.87 2.04
CA ASP A 343 13.20 -12.92 0.80
C ASP A 343 13.76 -14.32 0.51
N GLU A 344 14.23 -15.04 1.53
CA GLU A 344 14.61 -16.46 1.39
C GLU A 344 13.42 -17.31 0.93
N ALA A 345 12.25 -17.15 1.56
CA ALA A 345 11.03 -17.88 1.20
C ALA A 345 10.53 -17.50 -0.21
N PHE A 346 10.63 -16.22 -0.56
CA PHE A 346 10.25 -15.70 -1.88
C PHE A 346 11.15 -16.27 -2.98
N ILE A 347 12.47 -16.28 -2.79
CA ILE A 347 13.43 -16.90 -3.72
C ILE A 347 13.19 -18.41 -3.83
N ALA A 348 12.91 -19.12 -2.73
CA ALA A 348 12.54 -20.53 -2.79
C ALA A 348 11.27 -20.76 -3.64
N GLY A 349 10.29 -19.85 -3.53
CA GLY A 349 9.10 -19.82 -4.40
C GLY A 349 9.45 -19.67 -5.88
N ILE A 350 10.41 -18.79 -6.21
CA ILE A 350 10.92 -18.62 -7.58
C ILE A 350 11.53 -19.93 -8.09
N LEU A 351 12.39 -20.58 -7.31
CA LEU A 351 13.03 -21.84 -7.72
C LEU A 351 12.00 -22.95 -7.98
N LYS A 352 10.96 -23.01 -7.15
CA LYS A 352 9.87 -23.99 -7.29
C LYS A 352 9.05 -23.76 -8.56
N GLU A 353 8.72 -22.51 -8.88
CA GLU A 353 7.99 -22.21 -10.12
C GLU A 353 8.88 -22.44 -11.35
N ALA A 354 10.13 -22.01 -11.31
CA ALA A 354 11.12 -22.19 -12.37
C ALA A 354 11.57 -23.66 -12.56
N LYS A 355 11.16 -24.58 -11.67
CA LYS A 355 11.57 -26.00 -11.66
C LYS A 355 13.08 -26.20 -11.50
N MET A 356 13.72 -25.33 -10.71
CA MET A 356 15.16 -25.32 -10.44
C MET A 356 15.52 -25.77 -9.02
N GLU A 357 14.55 -26.04 -8.14
CA GLU A 357 14.76 -26.41 -6.73
C GLU A 357 15.72 -27.61 -6.49
N LYS A 358 15.83 -28.55 -7.45
CA LYS A 358 16.74 -29.71 -7.36
C LYS A 358 18.06 -29.51 -8.14
N LYS A 359 18.12 -28.48 -8.97
CA LYS A 359 19.18 -28.25 -9.97
C LYS A 359 20.04 -27.03 -9.66
N ALA A 360 19.50 -26.08 -8.90
CA ALA A 360 20.18 -24.86 -8.50
C ALA A 360 20.26 -24.76 -6.98
N THR A 361 21.33 -24.14 -6.50
CA THR A 361 21.46 -23.61 -5.16
C THR A 361 21.47 -22.09 -5.27
N VAL A 362 20.67 -21.42 -4.44
CA VAL A 362 20.69 -19.96 -4.31
C VAL A 362 21.00 -19.60 -2.88
N LYS A 363 21.98 -18.71 -2.69
CA LYS A 363 22.43 -18.23 -1.38
C LYS A 363 22.44 -16.71 -1.37
N ILE A 364 21.73 -16.12 -0.41
CA ILE A 364 21.91 -14.70 -0.07
C ILE A 364 23.22 -14.59 0.72
N LYS A 365 24.23 -13.98 0.13
CA LYS A 365 25.58 -13.84 0.71
C LYS A 365 25.67 -12.63 1.65
N SER A 366 25.00 -11.54 1.29
CA SER A 366 24.84 -10.31 2.08
C SER A 366 23.45 -9.75 1.82
N HIS A 367 22.91 -9.00 2.78
CA HIS A 367 21.53 -8.50 2.73
C HIS A 367 21.41 -7.13 3.41
N ILE A 368 20.80 -6.15 2.73
CA ILE A 368 20.64 -4.78 3.24
C ILE A 368 19.93 -4.75 4.61
N ALA A 369 18.84 -5.51 4.78
CA ALA A 369 18.18 -5.67 6.08
C ALA A 369 19.11 -6.16 7.23
N GLN A 370 20.22 -6.85 6.94
CA GLN A 370 21.20 -7.25 7.96
C GLN A 370 22.23 -6.15 8.29
N GLY A 371 22.13 -4.98 7.65
CA GLY A 371 23.08 -3.87 7.78
C GLY A 371 24.19 -3.86 6.73
N ASP A 372 24.14 -4.75 5.73
CA ASP A 372 25.09 -4.75 4.63
C ASP A 372 24.82 -3.58 3.65
N LYS A 373 25.85 -3.18 2.90
CA LYS A 373 25.74 -2.09 1.91
C LYS A 373 24.87 -2.44 0.70
N LYS A 374 24.71 -3.73 0.42
CA LYS A 374 23.98 -4.27 -0.73
C LYS A 374 23.49 -5.66 -0.43
N THR A 375 22.50 -6.12 -1.18
CA THR A 375 22.06 -7.52 -1.18
C THR A 375 22.76 -8.23 -2.33
N GLU A 376 23.49 -9.31 -2.04
CA GLU A 376 24.16 -10.17 -3.03
C GLU A 376 23.55 -11.58 -2.99
N ILE A 377 22.99 -12.02 -4.13
CA ILE A 377 22.40 -13.35 -4.29
C ILE A 377 23.28 -14.16 -5.24
N ILE A 378 23.88 -15.22 -4.73
CA ILE A 378 24.74 -16.14 -5.50
C ILE A 378 23.91 -17.33 -5.95
N ILE A 379 24.01 -17.64 -7.24
CA ILE A 379 23.27 -18.71 -7.91
C ILE A 379 24.30 -19.69 -8.47
N SER A 380 24.07 -20.98 -8.26
CA SER A 380 24.88 -22.04 -8.83
C SER A 380 24.00 -23.16 -9.34
N VAL A 381 24.19 -23.58 -10.59
CA VAL A 381 23.46 -24.67 -11.25
C VAL A 381 24.39 -25.86 -11.45
N LYS A 382 23.88 -27.06 -11.16
CA LYS A 382 24.61 -28.33 -11.25
C LYS A 382 24.89 -28.78 -12.67
#